data_AF-J3M5R4-F1
#
_entry.id   AF-J3M5R4-F1
#
_cell.length_a   1.000
_cell.length_b   1.000
_cell.length_c   1.000
_cell.angle_alpha   90.00
_cell.angle_beta   90.00
_cell.angle_gamma   90.00
#
_symmetry.space_group_name_H-M   'P 1'
#
loop_
_entity.id
_entity.type
_entity.pdbx_description
1 polymer ?
#
loop_
_entity_poly.entity_id
_entity_poly.type
_entity_poly.pdbx_seq_one_letter_code
_entity_poly.pdbx_strand_id
1 'polypeptide(L)'
;MDLLHYLAFLPGDVLFIAHHLATLFVFVTCRYLVRHGAYALLVLLVLAEVTSLLQNVWTLAGIWRAEKPAAARVYRALSPPFYFLYTLVRGVAGPLFFLKMSLFYLSGQAVDVIPWWVRISWIVVVGTAITVSNLWIWNLWKELFRERKQSAAKKSK
;
A
#
# COMPACT_ATOMS: atom_id res chain seq x y z
N MET A 1 5.85 -12.44 8.45
CA MET A 1 5.29 -12.45 9.81
C MET A 1 3.87 -11.89 9.82
N ASP A 2 3.55 -10.86 9.04
CA ASP A 2 2.19 -10.29 9.04
C ASP A 2 1.12 -11.16 8.39
N LEU A 3 1.39 -11.85 7.28
CA LEU A 3 0.38 -12.62 6.54
C LEU A 3 -0.30 -13.73 7.38
N LEU A 4 0.48 -14.50 8.13
CA LEU A 4 -0.06 -15.56 9.00
C LEU A 4 -0.87 -14.97 10.16
N HIS A 5 -0.44 -13.83 10.70
CA HIS A 5 -1.17 -13.14 11.76
C HIS A 5 -2.52 -12.62 11.26
N TYR A 6 -2.55 -11.99 10.08
CA TYR A 6 -3.80 -11.54 9.46
C TYR A 6 -4.74 -12.70 9.10
N LEU A 7 -4.22 -13.79 8.54
CA LEU A 7 -5.04 -14.98 8.23
C LEU A 7 -5.66 -15.61 9.49
N ALA A 8 -4.97 -15.58 10.62
CA ALA A 8 -5.44 -16.18 11.86
C ALA A 8 -6.38 -15.27 12.68
N PHE A 9 -6.10 -13.96 12.73
CA PHE A 9 -6.76 -13.03 13.66
C PHE A 9 -7.64 -11.98 12.98
N LEU A 10 -7.42 -11.68 11.70
CA LEU A 10 -8.12 -10.63 10.95
C LEU A 10 -8.43 -11.09 9.51
N PRO A 11 -9.12 -12.23 9.31
CA PRO A 11 -9.35 -12.79 7.97
C PRO A 11 -10.22 -11.89 7.07
N GLY A 12 -10.93 -10.92 7.66
CA GLY A 12 -11.71 -9.92 6.93
C GLY A 12 -10.86 -8.88 6.18
N ASP A 13 -9.57 -8.74 6.50
CA ASP A 13 -8.67 -7.78 5.85
C ASP A 13 -8.08 -8.34 4.55
N VAL A 14 -8.98 -8.78 3.66
CA VAL A 14 -8.67 -9.43 2.37
C VAL A 14 -7.74 -8.59 1.51
N LEU A 15 -7.88 -7.26 1.55
CA LEU A 15 -7.03 -6.31 0.81
C LEU A 15 -5.56 -6.44 1.20
N PHE A 16 -5.29 -6.51 2.50
CA PHE A 16 -3.95 -6.57 3.06
C PHE A 16 -3.33 -7.95 2.83
N ILE A 17 -4.12 -9.01 3.01
CA ILE A 17 -3.74 -10.40 2.72
C ILE A 17 -3.37 -10.55 1.23
N ALA A 18 -4.24 -10.10 0.33
CA ALA A 18 -4.00 -10.16 -1.12
C ALA A 18 -2.75 -9.36 -1.52
N HIS A 19 -2.53 -8.18 -0.92
CA HIS A 19 -1.32 -7.40 -1.14
C HIS A 19 -0.05 -8.15 -0.72
N HIS A 20 -0.06 -8.83 0.43
CA HIS A 20 1.10 -9.61 0.91
C HIS A 20 1.37 -10.85 0.07
N LEU A 21 0.33 -11.49 -0.45
CA LEU A 21 0.48 -12.59 -1.41
C LEU A 21 1.10 -12.08 -2.72
N ALA A 22 0.65 -10.93 -3.22
CA ALA A 22 1.20 -10.28 -4.40
C ALA A 22 2.69 -9.92 -4.22
N THR A 23 3.07 -9.32 -3.08
CA THR A 23 4.48 -9.00 -2.80
C THR A 23 5.31 -10.28 -2.69
N LEU A 24 4.83 -11.30 -1.98
CA LEU A 24 5.52 -12.58 -1.85
C LEU A 24 5.74 -13.25 -3.21
N PHE A 25 4.74 -13.26 -4.09
CA PHE A 25 4.87 -13.77 -5.47
C PHE A 25 6.02 -13.09 -6.21
N VAL A 26 6.08 -11.75 -6.16
CA VAL A 26 7.14 -10.98 -6.82
C VAL A 26 8.51 -11.24 -6.19
N PHE A 27 8.60 -11.36 -4.86
CA PHE A 27 9.85 -11.70 -4.16
C PHE A 27 10.36 -13.10 -4.52
N VAL A 28 9.48 -14.11 -4.51
CA VAL A 28 9.85 -15.50 -4.81
C VAL A 28 10.32 -15.62 -6.25
N THR A 29 9.58 -15.06 -7.20
CA THR A 29 9.96 -15.10 -8.62
C THR A 29 11.25 -14.31 -8.87
N CYS A 30 11.45 -13.16 -8.22
CA CYS A 30 12.70 -12.40 -8.33
C CYS A 30 13.89 -13.17 -7.76
N ARG A 31 13.77 -13.74 -6.55
CA ARG A 31 14.90 -14.35 -5.84
C ARG A 31 15.25 -15.74 -6.34
N TYR A 32 14.26 -16.55 -6.69
CA TYR A 32 14.45 -17.97 -6.97
C TYR A 32 14.30 -18.34 -8.44
N LEU A 33 13.53 -17.57 -9.23
CA LEU A 33 13.30 -17.90 -10.63
C LEU A 33 14.25 -17.14 -11.57
N VAL A 34 14.34 -15.81 -11.43
CA VAL A 34 15.18 -15.00 -12.33
C VAL A 34 16.50 -14.53 -11.71
N ARG A 35 16.62 -14.43 -10.38
CA ARG A 35 17.79 -13.89 -9.65
C ARG A 35 18.22 -12.47 -10.08
N HIS A 36 17.32 -11.73 -10.71
CA HIS A 36 17.50 -10.36 -11.18
C HIS A 36 16.27 -9.51 -10.83
N GLY A 37 16.41 -8.18 -10.83
CA GLY A 37 15.31 -7.25 -10.51
C GLY A 37 15.23 -6.78 -9.05
N ALA A 38 16.16 -7.21 -8.19
CA ALA A 38 16.17 -6.87 -6.77
C ALA A 38 16.17 -5.34 -6.50
N TYR A 39 16.86 -4.55 -7.32
CA TYR A 39 16.88 -3.09 -7.17
C TYR A 39 15.48 -2.47 -7.22
N ALA A 40 14.67 -2.86 -8.21
CA ALA A 40 13.31 -2.33 -8.35
C ALA A 40 12.42 -2.70 -7.15
N LEU A 41 12.57 -3.94 -6.66
CA LEU A 41 11.85 -4.40 -5.48
C LEU A 41 12.28 -3.68 -4.21
N LEU A 42 13.58 -3.44 -4.03
CA LEU A 42 14.12 -2.74 -2.86
C LEU A 42 13.61 -1.29 -2.80
N VAL A 43 13.58 -0.58 -3.93
CA VAL A 43 13.03 0.78 -3.97
C VAL A 43 11.55 0.79 -3.59
N LEU A 44 10.75 -0.10 -4.18
CA LEU A 44 9.32 -0.23 -3.84
C LEU A 44 9.11 -0.59 -2.36
N LEU A 45 9.97 -1.46 -1.81
CA LEU A 45 9.92 -1.86 -0.40
C LEU A 45 10.25 -0.70 0.53
N VAL A 46 11.29 0.09 0.23
CA VAL A 46 11.64 1.28 1.01
C VAL A 46 10.48 2.29 1.00
N LEU A 47 9.89 2.55 -0.17
CA LEU A 47 8.71 3.43 -0.27
C LEU A 47 7.53 2.89 0.56
N ALA A 48 7.32 1.57 0.57
CA ALA A 48 6.32 0.94 1.41
C ALA A 48 6.64 1.12 2.91
N GLU A 49 7.88 0.87 3.32
CA GLU A 49 8.33 0.88 4.72
C GLU A 49 8.21 2.26 5.37
N VAL A 50 8.56 3.33 4.63
CA VAL A 50 8.43 4.73 5.10
C VAL A 50 7.01 5.06 5.57
N THR A 51 6.01 4.44 4.96
CA THR A 51 4.60 4.62 5.34
C THR A 51 4.10 3.60 6.36
N SER A 52 4.82 2.50 6.57
CA SER A 52 4.31 1.31 7.28
C SER A 52 4.20 1.52 8.79
N LEU A 53 5.16 2.22 9.41
CA LEU A 53 5.06 2.55 10.84
C LEU A 53 3.79 3.35 11.13
N LEU A 54 3.56 4.40 10.34
CA LEU A 54 2.41 5.28 10.49
C LEU A 54 1.10 4.55 10.20
N GLN A 55 1.09 3.71 9.16
CA GLN A 55 -0.04 2.87 8.79
C GLN A 55 -0.40 1.87 9.90
N ASN A 56 0.59 1.22 10.52
CA ASN A 56 0.36 0.21 11.57
C ASN A 56 -0.19 0.86 12.84
N VAL A 57 0.38 1.99 13.27
CA VAL A 57 -0.12 2.73 14.43
C VAL A 57 -1.54 3.25 14.16
N TRP A 58 -1.79 3.76 12.96
CA TRP A 58 -3.12 4.23 12.54
C TRP A 58 -4.15 3.09 12.53
N THR A 59 -3.79 1.93 11.98
CA THR A 59 -4.66 0.75 11.91
C THR A 59 -4.99 0.23 13.30
N LEU A 60 -3.98 0.09 14.17
CA LEU A 60 -4.19 -0.35 15.55
C LEU A 60 -5.06 0.63 16.33
N ALA A 61 -4.81 1.94 16.21
CA ALA A 61 -5.68 2.95 16.81
C ALA A 61 -7.11 2.88 16.27
N GLY A 62 -7.28 2.52 14.99
CA GLY A 62 -8.57 2.34 14.33
C GLY A 62 -9.37 1.16 14.87
N ILE A 63 -8.74 0.01 15.11
CA ILE A 63 -9.37 -1.18 15.70
C ILE A 63 -9.90 -0.87 17.11
N TRP A 64 -9.10 -0.19 17.94
CA TRP A 64 -9.43 0.07 19.34
C TRP A 64 -10.21 1.36 19.59
N ARG A 65 -10.57 2.11 18.54
CA ARG A 65 -11.18 3.45 18.68
C ARG A 65 -12.54 3.44 19.38
N ALA A 66 -13.29 2.34 19.30
CA ALA A 66 -14.60 2.22 19.94
C ALA A 66 -14.49 1.94 21.44
N GLU A 67 -13.41 1.29 21.87
CA GLU A 67 -13.22 0.85 23.25
C GLU A 67 -12.41 1.84 24.10
N LYS A 68 -11.45 2.54 23.48
CA LYS A 68 -10.51 3.41 24.21
C LYS A 68 -10.54 4.86 23.70
N PRO A 69 -10.88 5.85 24.54
CA PRO A 69 -10.88 7.26 24.17
C PRO A 69 -9.51 7.78 23.68
N ALA A 70 -8.43 7.25 24.27
CA ALA A 70 -7.06 7.56 23.85
C ALA A 70 -6.79 7.08 22.42
N ALA A 71 -7.21 5.86 22.05
CA ALA A 71 -7.08 5.32 20.70
C ALA A 71 -7.88 6.15 19.69
N ALA A 72 -9.10 6.57 20.05
CA ALA A 72 -9.91 7.46 19.21
C ALA A 72 -9.26 8.84 18.99
N ARG A 73 -8.49 9.36 19.96
CA ARG A 73 -7.74 10.61 19.82
C ARG A 73 -6.54 10.43 18.89
N VAL A 74 -5.77 9.35 19.09
CA VAL A 74 -4.62 9.01 18.24
C VAL A 74 -5.07 8.81 16.79
N TYR A 75 -6.10 8.00 16.54
CA TYR A 75 -6.65 7.76 15.21
C TYR A 75 -7.00 9.07 14.51
N ARG A 76 -7.77 9.95 15.16
CA ARG A 76 -8.19 11.24 14.58
C ARG A 76 -7.03 12.19 14.30
N ALA A 77 -6.03 12.23 15.19
CA ALA A 77 -4.86 13.08 15.01
C ALA A 77 -3.94 12.56 13.90
N LEU A 78 -3.82 11.23 13.77
CA LEU A 78 -2.92 10.57 12.85
C LEU A 78 -3.50 10.42 11.44
N SER A 79 -4.82 10.37 11.27
CA SER A 79 -5.45 10.21 9.94
C SER A 79 -4.99 11.27 8.93
N PRO A 80 -5.02 12.59 9.20
CA PRO A 80 -4.60 13.57 8.20
C PRO A 80 -3.12 13.48 7.78
N PRO A 81 -2.13 13.41 8.69
CA PRO A 81 -0.72 13.27 8.29
C PRO A 81 -0.47 11.91 7.63
N PHE A 82 -1.13 10.84 8.08
CA PHE A 82 -1.06 9.54 7.44
C PHE A 82 -1.55 9.59 6.00
N TYR A 83 -2.74 10.15 5.76
CA TYR A 83 -3.29 10.19 4.42
C TYR A 83 -2.43 11.01 3.47
N PHE A 84 -1.90 12.14 3.94
CA PHE A 84 -1.00 12.96 3.15
C PHE A 84 0.30 12.23 2.79
N LEU A 85 0.99 11.66 3.79
CA LEU A 85 2.23 10.93 3.56
C LEU A 85 2.00 9.72 2.65
N TYR A 86 0.92 8.98 2.86
CA TYR A 86 0.56 7.84 2.04
C TYR A 86 0.28 8.25 0.59
N THR A 87 -0.49 9.31 0.37
CA THR A 87 -0.75 9.84 -0.98
C THR A 87 0.54 10.28 -1.66
N LEU A 88 1.45 10.97 -0.96
CA LEU A 88 2.71 11.41 -1.55
C LEU A 88 3.62 10.23 -1.92
N VAL A 89 3.83 9.30 -0.99
CA VAL A 89 4.80 8.20 -1.18
C VAL A 89 4.20 7.11 -2.08
N ARG A 90 3.01 6.60 -1.75
CA ARG A 90 2.39 5.48 -2.49
C ARG A 90 1.50 5.91 -3.64
N GLY A 91 0.98 7.14 -3.62
CA GLY A 91 0.14 7.68 -4.69
C GLY A 91 0.88 8.51 -5.73
N VAL A 92 2.10 8.97 -5.44
CA VAL A 92 2.92 9.72 -6.42
C VAL A 92 4.26 9.03 -6.67
N ALA A 93 5.12 8.89 -5.66
CA ALA A 93 6.46 8.33 -5.85
C ALA A 93 6.42 6.88 -6.35
N GLY A 94 5.55 6.05 -5.77
CA GLY A 94 5.31 4.66 -6.19
C GLY A 94 4.92 4.53 -7.67
N PRO A 95 3.84 5.20 -8.15
CA PRO A 95 3.45 5.20 -9.56
C PRO A 95 4.52 5.73 -10.51
N LEU A 96 5.21 6.82 -10.16
CA LEU A 96 6.30 7.37 -10.97
C LEU A 96 7.44 6.36 -11.13
N PHE A 97 7.82 5.69 -10.04
CA PHE A 97 8.83 4.64 -10.09
C PHE A 97 8.34 3.42 -10.90
N PHE A 98 7.09 3.01 -10.69
CA PHE A 98 6.46 1.92 -11.43
C PHE A 98 6.44 2.16 -12.94
N LEU A 99 6.17 3.39 -13.39
CA LEU A 99 6.22 3.74 -14.81
C LEU A 99 7.64 3.56 -15.38
N LYS A 100 8.66 4.08 -14.68
CA LYS A 100 10.07 3.90 -15.09
C LYS A 100 10.45 2.42 -15.16
N MET A 101 10.07 1.64 -14.13
CA MET A 101 10.31 0.20 -14.07
C MET A 101 9.60 -0.54 -15.22
N SER A 102 8.34 -0.21 -15.50
CA SER A 102 7.56 -0.85 -16.56
C SER A 102 8.13 -0.55 -17.93
N LEU A 103 8.52 0.70 -18.19
CA LEU A 103 9.21 1.09 -19.43
C LEU A 103 10.52 0.32 -19.61
N PHE A 104 11.32 0.15 -18.55
CA PHE A 104 12.56 -0.64 -18.59
C PHE A 104 12.31 -2.11 -18.92
N TYR A 105 11.29 -2.74 -18.32
CA TYR A 105 10.97 -4.13 -18.59
C TYR A 105 10.37 -4.34 -20.00
N LEU A 106 9.69 -3.34 -20.56
CA LEU A 106 9.09 -3.38 -21.89
C LEU A 106 10.06 -2.96 -23.00
N SER A 107 11.08 -2.13 -22.71
CA SER A 107 12.02 -1.57 -23.71
C SER A 107 13.00 -2.58 -24.31
N GLY A 108 12.97 -3.84 -23.87
CA GLY A 108 13.87 -4.87 -24.37
C GLY A 108 15.17 -5.00 -23.58
N GLN A 109 15.54 -4.01 -22.76
CA GLN A 109 16.81 -4.01 -22.02
C GLN A 109 16.93 -5.13 -20.97
N ALA A 110 15.81 -5.73 -20.58
CA ALA A 110 15.75 -6.85 -19.65
C ALA A 110 15.48 -8.21 -20.34
N VAL A 111 15.41 -8.27 -21.67
CA VAL A 111 14.99 -9.48 -22.42
C VAL A 111 15.95 -10.65 -22.24
N ASP A 112 17.25 -10.37 -22.23
CA ASP A 112 18.29 -11.40 -22.13
C ASP A 112 18.39 -12.04 -20.74
N VAL A 113 17.72 -11.43 -19.76
CA VAL A 113 17.92 -11.73 -18.34
C VAL A 113 16.62 -12.18 -17.66
N ILE A 114 15.47 -11.65 -18.08
CA ILE A 114 14.16 -11.91 -17.45
C ILE A 114 13.16 -12.36 -18.53
N PRO A 115 12.59 -13.57 -18.42
CA PRO A 115 11.57 -14.05 -19.35
C PRO A 115 10.39 -13.07 -19.48
N TRP A 116 9.82 -12.97 -20.68
CA TRP A 116 8.77 -11.99 -20.99
C TRP A 116 7.53 -12.15 -20.10
N TRP A 117 7.12 -13.39 -19.82
CA TRP A 117 5.96 -13.67 -18.98
C TRP A 117 6.16 -13.20 -17.53
N VAL A 118 7.39 -13.32 -16.99
CA VAL A 118 7.73 -12.84 -15.64
C VAL A 118 7.60 -11.32 -15.59
N ARG A 119 8.19 -10.63 -16.58
CA ARG A 119 8.12 -9.16 -16.68
C ARG A 119 6.68 -8.65 -16.72
N ILE A 120 5.85 -9.24 -17.59
CA ILE A 120 4.43 -8.87 -17.68
C ILE A 120 3.71 -9.17 -16.38
N SER A 121 3.95 -10.34 -15.77
CA SER A 121 3.30 -10.70 -14.50
C SER A 121 3.62 -9.70 -13.39
N TRP A 122 4.87 -9.23 -13.28
CA TRP A 122 5.27 -8.24 -12.29
C TRP A 122 4.62 -6.88 -12.55
N ILE A 123 4.59 -6.42 -13.81
CA ILE A 123 3.93 -5.17 -14.17
C ILE A 123 2.44 -5.22 -13.78
N VAL A 124 1.74 -6.31 -14.12
CA VAL A 124 0.32 -6.48 -13.83
C VAL A 124 0.07 -6.53 -12.31
N VAL A 125 0.82 -7.36 -11.58
CA VAL A 125 0.65 -7.53 -10.13
C VAL A 125 0.96 -6.23 -9.38
N VAL A 126 2.09 -5.60 -9.66
CA VAL A 126 2.49 -4.34 -9.00
C VAL A 126 1.55 -3.20 -9.39
N GLY A 127 1.17 -3.10 -10.66
CA GLY A 127 0.22 -2.09 -11.14
C GLY A 127 -1.14 -2.21 -10.47
N THR A 128 -1.65 -3.44 -10.34
CA THR A 128 -2.91 -3.71 -9.62
C THR A 128 -2.81 -3.31 -8.15
N ALA A 129 -1.72 -3.68 -7.47
CA ALA A 129 -1.49 -3.34 -6.07
C ALA A 129 -1.45 -1.81 -5.85
N ILE A 130 -0.78 -1.07 -6.75
CA ILE A 130 -0.72 0.40 -6.71
C ILE A 130 -2.11 1.01 -6.94
N THR A 131 -2.85 0.57 -7.94
CA THR A 131 -4.19 1.12 -8.23
C THR A 131 -5.14 0.88 -7.06
N VAL A 132 -5.17 -0.34 -6.53
CA VAL A 132 -6.03 -0.71 -5.39
C VAL A 132 -5.65 0.11 -4.14
N SER A 133 -4.35 0.29 -3.87
CA SER A 133 -3.83 1.13 -2.79
C SER A 133 -4.28 2.60 -2.93
N ASN A 134 -4.26 3.14 -4.15
CA ASN A 134 -4.70 4.51 -4.44
C ASN A 134 -6.22 4.68 -4.27
N LEU A 135 -7.01 3.71 -4.71
CA LEU A 135 -8.46 3.73 -4.50
C LEU A 135 -8.83 3.65 -3.02
N TRP A 136 -8.09 2.84 -2.25
CA TRP A 136 -8.28 2.71 -0.81
C TRP A 136 -8.02 4.03 -0.09
N ILE A 137 -6.88 4.69 -0.33
CA ILE A 137 -6.59 5.98 0.32
C ILE A 137 -7.54 7.09 -0.13
N TRP A 138 -7.96 7.08 -1.39
CA TRP A 138 -8.99 7.99 -1.88
C TRP A 138 -10.31 7.83 -1.13
N ASN A 139 -10.72 6.59 -0.85
CA ASN A 139 -11.92 6.32 -0.07
C ASN A 139 -11.82 6.86 1.36
N LEU A 140 -10.66 6.71 2.01
CA LEU A 140 -10.39 7.25 3.33
C LEU A 140 -10.43 8.78 3.37
N TRP A 141 -9.88 9.44 2.35
CA TRP A 141 -9.99 10.90 2.19
C TRP A 141 -11.46 11.34 2.08
N LYS A 142 -12.25 10.69 1.22
CA LYS A 142 -13.69 11.00 1.07
C LYS A 142 -14.44 10.87 2.40
N GLU A 143 -14.16 9.81 3.15
CA GLU A 143 -14.80 9.57 4.45
C GLU A 143 -14.45 10.69 5.45
N LEU A 144 -13.17 11.06 5.56
CA LEU A 144 -12.72 12.14 6.45
C LEU A 144 -13.34 13.49 6.08
N PHE A 145 -13.42 13.83 4.78
CA PHE A 145 -14.07 15.07 4.34
C PHE A 145 -15.57 15.06 4.64
N ARG A 146 -16.24 13.92 4.45
CA ARG A 146 -17.66 13.75 4.78
C ARG A 146 -17.93 13.96 6.27
N GLU A 147 -17.14 13.34 7.14
CA GLU A 147 -17.25 13.49 8.60
C GLU A 147 -17.03 14.94 9.05
N ARG A 148 -16.02 15.62 8.48
CA ARG A 148 -15.73 17.03 8.76
C ARG A 148 -16.88 17.94 8.34
N LYS A 149 -17.47 17.72 7.16
CA LYS A 149 -18.61 18.49 6.66
C LYS A 149 -19.84 18.32 7.56
N GLN A 150 -20.15 17.09 7.98
CA GLN A 150 -21.25 16.81 8.91
C GLN A 150 -21.03 17.44 10.29
N SER A 151 -19.80 17.39 10.79
CA SER A 151 -19.43 18.00 12.07
C SER A 151 -19.53 19.53 12.05
N ALA A 152 -19.15 20.16 10.94
CA ALA A 152 -19.29 21.61 10.74
C ALA A 152 -20.77 22.02 10.65
N ALA A 153 -21.60 21.26 9.91
CA ALA A 153 -23.03 21.51 9.80
C ALA A 153 -23.77 21.40 11.14
N LYS A 154 -23.39 20.44 12.01
CA LYS A 154 -23.94 20.31 13.37
C LYS A 154 -23.55 21.45 14.30
N LYS A 155 -22.37 22.08 14.12
CA LYS A 155 -21.93 23.22 14.93
C LYS A 155 -22.57 24.55 14.50
N SER A 156 -23.16 24.60 13.30
CA SER A 156 -23.82 25.78 12.74
C SER A 156 -25.33 25.82 13.01
N LYS A 157 -25.89 24.77 13.61
CA LYS A 157 -27.27 24.70 14.14
C LYS A 157 -27.24 24.84 15.65
#